data_AF-M7T396-F1
#
_entry.id   AF-M7T396-F1
#
_cell.length_a   1.000
_cell.length_b   1.000
_cell.length_c   1.000
_cell.angle_alpha   90.00
_cell.angle_beta   90.00
_cell.angle_gamma   90.00
#
_symmetry.space_group_name_H-M   'P 1'
#
loop_
_entity.id
_entity.type
_entity.pdbx_description
1 polymer ?
#
loop_
_entity_poly.entity_id
_entity_poly.type
_entity_poly.pdbx_seq_one_letter_code
_entity_poly.pdbx_strand_id
1 'polypeptide(L)'
;MDKTAKLELAQTIIGYRFEQIDLLWEALQAAGSGVPSLNGHYLHEGNKSLAIVGDKLLGLHLAKIGRTRNERIGTINDRISTHANNAHLQTGIQVQPKIKSTTVEAVIAAAYYDGKTDAVQTVIDNLGII
;
A
#
# COMPACT_ATOMS: atom_id res chain seq x y z
N MET A 1 -22.16 6.28 -6.52
CA MET A 1 -21.12 7.15 -5.93
C MET A 1 -20.16 7.53 -7.04
N ASP A 2 -20.00 8.83 -7.31
CA ASP A 2 -19.05 9.32 -8.32
C ASP A 2 -17.59 9.16 -7.86
N LYS A 3 -16.63 9.39 -8.77
CA LYS A 3 -15.19 9.24 -8.50
C LYS A 3 -14.75 10.10 -7.31
N THR A 4 -15.21 11.34 -7.25
CA THR A 4 -14.83 12.31 -6.22
C THR A 4 -15.25 11.83 -4.83
N ALA A 5 -16.51 11.41 -4.65
CA ALA A 5 -16.99 10.94 -3.36
C ALA A 5 -16.28 9.65 -2.91
N LYS A 6 -15.90 8.76 -3.84
CA LYS A 6 -15.07 7.58 -3.52
C LYS A 6 -13.68 7.96 -3.02
N LEU A 7 -13.04 8.92 -3.67
CA LEU A 7 -11.71 9.40 -3.28
C LEU A 7 -11.76 10.11 -1.93
N GLU A 8 -12.78 10.93 -1.68
CA GLU A 8 -12.99 11.57 -0.38
C GLU A 8 -13.17 10.55 0.77
N LEU A 9 -13.97 9.52 0.54
CA LEU A 9 -14.12 8.44 1.50
C LEU A 9 -12.80 7.68 1.71
N ALA A 10 -12.08 7.37 0.64
CA ALA A 10 -10.79 6.68 0.74
C ALA A 10 -9.77 7.49 1.54
N GLN A 11 -9.62 8.80 1.27
CA GLN A 11 -8.74 9.69 2.05
C GLN A 11 -9.13 9.73 3.53
N THR A 12 -10.43 9.70 3.84
CA THR A 12 -10.93 9.66 5.21
C THR A 12 -10.54 8.37 5.92
N ILE A 13 -10.67 7.21 5.24
CA ILE A 13 -10.31 5.89 5.79
C ILE A 13 -8.79 5.77 5.98
N ILE A 14 -8.02 6.26 5.01
CA ILE A 14 -6.55 6.22 5.02
C ILE A 14 -5.98 7.24 6.03
N GLY A 15 -6.75 8.26 6.38
CA GLY A 15 -6.34 9.35 7.28
C GLY A 15 -5.22 10.22 6.71
N TYR A 16 -5.07 10.25 5.38
CA TYR A 16 -4.11 11.08 4.66
C TYR A 16 -4.80 11.80 3.50
N ARG A 17 -4.52 13.10 3.37
CA ARG A 17 -5.04 13.97 2.30
C ARG A 17 -3.97 14.10 1.22
N PHE A 18 -4.26 13.57 0.04
CA PHE A 18 -3.36 13.60 -1.11
C PHE A 18 -3.38 14.98 -1.77
N GLU A 19 -2.20 15.52 -2.03
CA GLU A 19 -2.07 16.70 -2.90
C GLU A 19 -2.26 16.30 -4.37
N GLN A 20 -1.67 15.16 -4.77
CA GLN A 20 -1.80 14.55 -6.09
C GLN A 20 -2.81 13.40 -6.06
N ILE A 21 -4.10 13.74 -6.10
CA ILE A 21 -5.21 12.78 -5.94
C ILE A 21 -5.22 11.64 -6.98
N ASP A 22 -4.58 11.84 -8.14
CA ASP A 22 -4.45 10.80 -9.15
C ASP A 22 -3.59 9.63 -8.68
N LEU A 23 -2.62 9.86 -7.78
CA LEU A 23 -1.83 8.77 -7.18
C LEU A 23 -2.73 7.84 -6.36
N LEU A 24 -3.67 8.40 -5.59
CA LEU A 24 -4.67 7.61 -4.87
C LEU A 24 -5.63 6.91 -5.84
N TRP A 25 -6.05 7.61 -6.90
CA TRP A 25 -6.90 7.00 -7.91
C TRP A 25 -6.22 5.80 -8.57
N GLU A 26 -4.94 5.90 -8.93
CA GLU A 26 -4.13 4.80 -9.47
C GLU A 26 -4.03 3.63 -8.49
N ALA A 27 -3.69 3.91 -7.23
CA ALA A 27 -3.54 2.89 -6.19
C ALA A 27 -4.80 2.06 -5.98
N LEU A 28 -5.98 2.65 -6.23
CA LEU A 28 -7.28 1.98 -6.13
C LEU A 28 -7.67 1.19 -7.39
N GLN A 29 -6.95 1.32 -8.51
CA GLN A 29 -7.25 0.58 -9.74
C GLN A 29 -6.65 -0.83 -9.72
N ALA A 30 -7.45 -1.83 -9.38
CA ALA A 30 -7.04 -3.22 -9.59
C ALA A 30 -6.87 -3.56 -11.09
N ALA A 31 -6.09 -4.59 -11.39
CA ALA A 31 -6.00 -5.13 -12.75
C ALA A 31 -7.40 -5.50 -13.27
N GLY A 32 -7.72 -5.09 -14.51
CA GLY A 32 -9.04 -5.32 -15.09
C GLY A 32 -10.15 -4.34 -14.64
N SER A 33 -9.80 -3.27 -13.90
CA SER A 33 -10.73 -2.20 -13.50
C SER A 33 -11.36 -1.42 -14.67
N GLY A 34 -10.89 -1.63 -15.90
CA GLY A 34 -11.38 -0.93 -17.09
C GLY A 34 -10.82 0.48 -17.25
N VAL A 35 -9.88 0.91 -16.40
CA VAL A 35 -9.11 2.15 -16.56
C VAL A 35 -7.82 1.81 -17.33
N PRO A 36 -7.72 2.13 -18.64
CA PRO A 36 -6.60 1.69 -19.47
C PRO A 36 -5.35 2.54 -19.26
N SER A 37 -5.53 3.81 -18.89
CA SER A 37 -4.45 4.76 -18.65
C SER A 37 -4.87 5.81 -17.63
N LEU A 38 -3.87 6.36 -16.94
CA LEU A 38 -4.00 7.52 -16.08
C LEU A 38 -2.85 8.46 -16.44
N ASN A 39 -3.05 9.78 -16.49
CA ASN A 39 -1.99 10.77 -16.71
C ASN A 39 -0.99 10.47 -17.85
N GLY A 40 -1.46 9.80 -18.91
CA GLY A 40 -0.65 9.46 -20.09
C GLY A 40 0.17 8.17 -19.97
N HIS A 41 0.12 7.45 -18.85
CA HIS A 41 0.73 6.12 -18.69
C HIS A 41 -0.31 5.01 -18.67
N TYR A 42 0.02 3.87 -19.28
CA TYR A 42 -0.85 2.70 -19.32
C TYR A 42 -0.79 1.91 -18.01
N LEU A 43 -1.96 1.61 -17.45
CA LEU A 43 -2.10 0.78 -16.25
C LEU A 43 -2.29 -0.70 -16.63
N HIS A 44 -1.32 -1.28 -17.36
CA HIS A 44 -1.39 -2.66 -17.87
C HIS A 44 -1.74 -3.68 -16.79
N GLU A 45 -1.25 -3.47 -15.57
CA GLU A 45 -1.50 -4.34 -14.43
C GLU A 45 -2.24 -3.64 -13.28
N GLY A 46 -2.88 -2.51 -13.54
CA GLY A 46 -3.48 -1.67 -12.48
C GLY A 46 -2.43 -1.23 -11.47
N ASN A 47 -2.76 -1.35 -10.19
CA ASN A 47 -1.97 -0.91 -9.04
C ASN A 47 -0.78 -1.81 -8.67
N LYS A 48 -0.51 -2.89 -9.42
CA LYS A 48 0.55 -3.86 -9.05
C LYS A 48 1.95 -3.24 -9.02
N SER A 49 2.25 -2.31 -9.92
CA SER A 49 3.55 -1.61 -9.93
C SER A 49 3.76 -0.81 -8.65
N LEU A 50 2.74 -0.07 -8.22
CA LEU A 50 2.72 0.65 -6.94
C LEU A 50 2.81 -0.33 -5.77
N ALA A 51 2.10 -1.45 -5.82
CA ALA A 51 2.15 -2.45 -4.76
C ALA A 51 3.56 -3.01 -4.52
N ILE A 52 4.33 -3.27 -5.59
CA ILE A 52 5.73 -3.70 -5.46
C ILE A 52 6.58 -2.66 -4.72
N VAL A 53 6.39 -1.37 -5.01
CA VAL A 53 7.08 -0.29 -4.31
C VAL A 53 6.63 -0.22 -2.85
N GLY A 54 5.33 -0.36 -2.59
CA GLY A 54 4.71 -0.36 -1.28
C GLY A 54 5.23 -1.46 -0.35
N ASP A 55 5.36 -2.68 -0.87
CA ASP A 55 5.97 -3.81 -0.16
C ASP A 55 7.39 -3.47 0.33
N LYS A 56 8.22 -2.85 -0.52
CA LYS A 56 9.58 -2.44 -0.12
C LYS A 56 9.59 -1.31 0.90
N LEU A 57 8.67 -0.36 0.80
CA LEU A 57 8.51 0.71 1.77
C LEU A 57 8.08 0.17 3.14
N LEU A 58 7.13 -0.77 3.17
CA LEU A 58 6.70 -1.42 4.40
C LEU A 58 7.86 -2.22 5.03
N GLY A 59 8.60 -2.98 4.24
CA GLY A 59 9.79 -3.69 4.71
C GLY A 59 10.85 -2.75 5.31
N LEU A 60 11.12 -1.62 4.66
CA LEU A 60 12.02 -0.58 5.18
C LEU A 60 11.49 0.02 6.49
N HIS A 61 10.19 0.31 6.56
CA HIS A 61 9.55 0.86 7.74
C HIS A 61 9.66 -0.07 8.95
N LEU A 62 9.37 -1.36 8.77
CA LEU A 62 9.56 -2.41 9.78
C LEU A 62 11.03 -2.52 10.24
N ALA A 63 11.98 -2.45 9.31
CA ALA A 63 13.40 -2.46 9.64
C ALA A 63 13.81 -1.24 10.50
N LYS A 64 13.27 -0.05 10.21
CA LYS A 64 13.49 1.16 11.02
C LYS A 64 12.90 1.04 12.42
N ILE A 65 11.70 0.47 12.56
CA ILE A 65 11.09 0.19 13.88
C ILE A 65 11.99 -0.75 14.68
N GLY A 66 12.36 -1.88 14.09
CA GLY A 66 13.19 -2.88 14.77
C GLY A 66 14.54 -2.32 15.20
N ARG A 67 15.18 -1.53 14.32
CA ARG A 67 16.41 -0.80 14.67
C ARG A 67 16.21 0.14 15.85
N THR A 68 15.13 0.92 15.85
CA THR A 68 14.82 1.90 16.92
C THR A 68 14.52 1.22 18.24
N ARG A 69 13.90 0.04 18.21
CA ARG A 69 13.61 -0.81 19.37
C ARG A 69 14.78 -1.69 19.82
N ASN A 70 15.93 -1.59 19.15
CA ASN A 70 17.10 -2.43 19.38
C ASN A 70 16.77 -3.95 19.31
N GLU A 71 15.86 -4.32 18.41
CA GLU A 71 15.46 -5.70 18.17
C GLU A 71 16.62 -6.50 17.54
N ARG A 72 16.66 -7.80 17.79
CA ARG A 72 17.62 -8.70 17.15
C ARG A 72 17.35 -8.76 15.65
N ILE A 73 18.40 -8.82 14.83
CA ILE A 73 18.29 -8.91 13.37
C ILE A 73 17.38 -10.06 12.91
N GLY A 74 17.40 -11.20 13.60
CA GLY A 74 16.50 -12.33 13.33
C GLY A 74 15.02 -11.93 13.50
N THR A 75 14.68 -11.26 14.59
CA THR A 75 13.31 -10.76 14.84
C THR A 75 12.84 -9.77 13.77
N ILE A 76 13.72 -8.90 13.30
CA ILE A 76 13.42 -7.95 12.22
C ILE A 76 13.15 -8.70 10.91
N ASN A 77 14.03 -9.64 10.56
CA ASN A 77 13.90 -10.45 9.35
C ASN A 77 12.66 -11.35 9.37
N ASP A 78 12.31 -11.91 10.52
CA ASP A 78 11.11 -12.73 10.69
C ASP A 78 9.86 -11.90 10.41
N ARG A 79 9.76 -10.68 10.98
CA ARG A 79 8.64 -9.76 10.71
C ARG A 79 8.52 -9.39 9.24
N ILE A 80 9.63 -8.97 8.62
CA ILE A 80 9.64 -8.63 7.18
C ILE A 80 9.22 -9.82 6.34
N SER A 81 9.72 -11.02 6.66
CA SER A 81 9.40 -12.26 5.94
C SER A 81 7.94 -12.66 6.12
N THR A 82 7.37 -12.52 7.32
CA THR A 82 5.94 -12.78 7.56
C THR A 82 5.06 -11.85 6.74
N HIS A 83 5.39 -10.55 6.64
CA HIS A 83 4.63 -9.63 5.79
C HIS A 83 4.76 -9.97 4.29
N ALA A 84 5.99 -10.24 3.81
CA ALA A 84 6.22 -10.62 2.42
C ALA A 84 5.52 -11.95 2.05
N ASN A 85 5.48 -12.91 2.98
CA ASN A 85 4.81 -14.19 2.78
C ASN A 85 3.28 -14.07 2.87
N ASN A 86 2.72 -13.21 3.72
CA ASN A 86 1.27 -12.96 3.72
C ASN A 86 0.80 -12.29 2.41
N ALA A 87 1.67 -11.53 1.73
CA ALA A 87 1.41 -11.04 0.37
C ALA A 87 1.50 -12.15 -0.70
N HIS A 88 2.26 -13.22 -0.46
CA HIS A 88 2.53 -14.31 -1.42
C HIS A 88 1.77 -15.64 -1.18
N LEU A 89 1.22 -15.90 0.01
CA LEU A 89 0.56 -17.16 0.33
C LEU A 89 -0.91 -17.16 -0.12
N GLN A 90 -1.14 -17.72 -1.30
CA GLN A 90 -2.44 -18.16 -1.77
C GLN A 90 -2.41 -19.69 -1.87
N THR A 91 -3.07 -20.40 -0.95
CA THR A 91 -3.86 -21.64 -1.17
C THR A 91 -4.22 -22.30 0.18
N GLY A 92 -5.51 -22.39 0.50
CA GLY A 92 -6.02 -23.28 1.56
C GLY A 92 -7.03 -22.65 2.52
N ILE A 93 -8.22 -22.33 2.01
CA ILE A 93 -9.46 -22.05 2.77
C ILE A 93 -9.62 -20.65 3.43
N GLN A 94 -10.51 -19.89 2.76
CA GLN A 94 -11.42 -18.81 3.18
C GLN A 94 -10.93 -17.38 3.53
N VAL A 95 -11.63 -16.43 2.87
CA VAL A 95 -11.57 -14.96 2.90
C VAL A 95 -10.42 -14.36 2.08
N GLN A 96 -10.70 -13.87 0.86
CA GLN A 96 -9.71 -13.32 -0.08
C GLN A 96 -8.89 -12.14 0.51
N PRO A 97 -7.63 -12.35 0.96
CA PRO A 97 -6.79 -11.31 1.55
C PRO A 97 -5.98 -10.56 0.48
N LYS A 98 -5.77 -11.20 -0.68
CA LYS A 98 -4.80 -10.77 -1.70
C LYS A 98 -5.13 -9.42 -2.34
N ILE A 99 -6.41 -9.14 -2.63
CA ILE A 99 -6.85 -7.86 -3.21
C ILE A 99 -6.78 -6.72 -2.18
N LYS A 100 -6.95 -7.03 -0.88
CA LYS A 100 -6.79 -6.07 0.21
C LYS A 100 -5.32 -5.70 0.42
N SER A 101 -4.40 -6.67 0.38
CA SER A 101 -2.96 -6.42 0.56
C SER A 101 -2.37 -5.58 -0.57
N THR A 102 -2.60 -5.96 -1.83
CA THR A 102 -2.05 -5.23 -2.99
C THR A 102 -2.53 -3.78 -3.04
N THR A 103 -3.80 -3.53 -2.70
CA THR A 103 -4.32 -2.16 -2.65
C THR A 103 -3.70 -1.35 -1.52
N VAL A 104 -3.49 -1.96 -0.35
CA VAL A 104 -2.82 -1.31 0.79
C VAL A 104 -1.38 -0.97 0.44
N GLU A 105 -0.62 -1.90 -0.13
CA GLU A 105 0.75 -1.66 -0.59
C GLU A 105 0.79 -0.52 -1.64
N ALA A 106 -0.14 -0.55 -2.61
CA ALA A 106 -0.21 0.50 -3.61
C ALA A 106 -0.54 1.88 -3.01
N VAL A 107 -1.41 1.95 -2.00
CA VAL A 107 -1.73 3.18 -1.27
C VAL A 107 -0.51 3.69 -0.50
N ILE A 108 0.28 2.81 0.12
CA ILE A 108 1.55 3.17 0.78
C ILE A 108 2.52 3.81 -0.25
N ALA A 109 2.65 3.20 -1.43
CA ALA A 109 3.50 3.76 -2.48
C ALA A 109 2.97 5.10 -3.00
N ALA A 110 1.66 5.23 -3.21
CA ALA A 110 1.05 6.49 -3.61
C ALA A 110 1.33 7.60 -2.57
N ALA A 111 1.17 7.30 -1.28
CA ALA A 111 1.48 8.23 -0.20
C ALA A 111 2.96 8.63 -0.19
N TYR A 112 3.87 7.70 -0.46
CA TYR A 112 5.29 8.01 -0.60
C TYR A 112 5.58 8.96 -1.77
N TYR A 113 4.95 8.75 -2.93
CA TYR A 113 5.15 9.64 -4.07
C TYR A 113 4.60 11.05 -3.79
N ASP A 114 3.50 11.12 -3.06
CA ASP A 114 2.81 12.36 -2.69
C ASP A 114 3.56 13.15 -1.60
N GLY A 115 3.73 12.57 -0.40
CA GLY A 115 4.24 13.25 0.80
C GLY A 115 5.44 12.57 1.46
N LYS A 116 6.16 11.69 0.73
CA LYS A 116 7.37 11.00 1.19
C LYS A 116 7.12 10.15 2.46
N THR A 117 8.12 10.02 3.31
CA THR A 117 8.10 9.10 4.45
C THR A 117 7.08 9.46 5.51
N ASP A 118 6.74 10.73 5.67
CA ASP A 118 5.80 11.19 6.69
C ASP A 118 4.36 10.82 6.32
N ALA A 119 4.04 10.93 5.02
CA ALA A 119 2.78 10.42 4.48
C ALA A 119 2.69 8.88 4.62
N VAL A 120 3.76 8.15 4.32
CA VAL A 120 3.82 6.69 4.54
C VAL A 120 3.53 6.32 5.98
N GLN A 121 4.17 7.00 6.94
CA GLN A 121 3.96 6.76 8.36
C GLN A 121 2.49 6.97 8.73
N THR A 122 1.91 8.10 8.31
CA THR A 122 0.51 8.46 8.58
C THR A 122 -0.44 7.38 8.06
N VAL A 123 -0.23 6.90 6.83
CA VAL A 123 -1.05 5.83 6.23
C VAL A 123 -0.91 4.52 6.99
N ILE A 124 0.31 4.11 7.32
CA ILE A 124 0.57 2.84 8.01
C ILE A 124 -0.08 2.82 9.40
N ASP A 125 0.04 3.92 10.15
CA ASP A 125 -0.51 4.05 11.49
C ASP A 125 -2.05 4.06 11.48
N ASN A 126 -2.67 4.83 10.57
CA ASN A 126 -4.12 4.93 10.49
C ASN A 126 -4.79 3.66 9.98
N LEU A 127 -4.12 2.88 9.13
CA LEU A 127 -4.62 1.60 8.64
C LEU A 127 -4.37 0.43 9.60
N GLY A 128 -3.66 0.66 10.71
CA GLY A 128 -3.39 -0.36 11.74
C GLY A 128 -2.58 -1.55 11.21
N ILE A 129 -1.64 -1.28 10.28
CA ILE A 129 -0.84 -2.32 9.62
C ILE A 129 0.22 -2.92 10.56
N ILE A 130 0.54 -2.21 11.66
CA ILE A 130 1.56 -2.53 12.67
C ILE A 130 1.12 -2.18 14.09
#